data_AF-A0A559QJS9-F1
#
_entry.id   AF-A0A559QJS9-F1
#
_cell.length_a   1.000
_cell.length_b   1.000
_cell.length_c   1.000
_cell.angle_alpha   90.00
_cell.angle_beta   90.00
_cell.angle_gamma   90.00
#
_symmetry.space_group_name_H-M   'P 1'
#
loop_
_entity.id
_entity.type
_entity.pdbx_description
1 polymer ?
#
loop_
_entity_poly.entity_id
_entity_poly.type
_entity_poly.pdbx_seq_one_letter_code
_entity_poly.pdbx_strand_id
1 'polypeptide(L)'
;MKEAINDISFSWKLRVPLGIITLLMLTIAVIAYLNVKSVTVLSQSFMNSQLPATEFLLEADRDLYQALLAERMLVLAAPQQVNRRELLDTINENLDQAETRVKKFAQAIDEPKFEPLVQRFQQLFNERKASVQRLISLSESDPENARSLSLGEVGVAFDVMREVVDELTEQTHEKLMHTGDQMEIRQSRVVTVLITLLVIGLFVAALLWVILPRFALGRLSNLLTRVQDMAEGEGDLTQRMRVSGMDEFGQLSTEFNKFIEKLQQSVTDILTVGDQLSDNSKTIEAESRKTSSTIEQQRQEINMAAAAINEMGATIAEVARNTNEAAERARSARNCADDGQNVVSGLVQGIESLANDISSSSNAIMALKDDTVNVGAVLDVIRGIAEQTNLLALNAAIEAARAGEQGRGFAVVADEVRTLAQRTQQSTQEIRDVIEQLQQGADTAVERMGTSRSKVAASVEQVQTAGRALDEISSVVQQIVDLNIQIATAAEQQSTATEEVNRNMSNITHQTEETAESAKNAAVCGQQTRQLSLQLAEALARFKV
;
A
#
# COMPACT_ATOMS: atom_id res chain seq x y z
N MET A 1 11.81 55.29 12.88
CA MET A 1 10.89 55.67 11.77
C MET A 1 10.82 54.62 10.65
N LYS A 2 11.95 54.05 10.16
CA LYS A 2 11.93 52.96 9.15
C LYS A 2 11.15 51.71 9.60
N GLU A 3 11.22 51.32 10.87
CA GLU A 3 10.52 50.13 11.39
C GLU A 3 9.00 50.32 11.49
N ALA A 4 8.53 51.47 12.00
CA ALA A 4 7.09 51.76 12.09
C ALA A 4 6.38 51.82 10.73
N ILE A 5 7.07 52.25 9.67
CA ILE A 5 6.51 52.28 8.29
C ILE A 5 6.55 50.88 7.66
N ASN A 6 7.49 50.03 8.10
CA ASN A 6 7.62 48.67 7.60
C ASN A 6 6.49 47.76 8.04
N ASP A 7 5.88 48.00 9.20
CA ASP A 7 4.73 47.21 9.72
C ASP A 7 3.38 47.66 9.17
N ILE A 8 3.35 48.72 8.36
CA ILE A 8 2.13 49.15 7.67
C ILE A 8 1.80 48.13 6.57
N SER A 9 0.53 47.71 6.50
CA SER A 9 0.03 46.84 5.43
C SER A 9 0.44 47.35 4.04
N PHE A 10 0.78 46.42 3.15
CA PHE A 10 1.10 46.75 1.75
C PHE A 10 0.01 47.61 1.09
N SER A 11 -1.25 47.37 1.43
CA SER A 11 -2.39 48.12 0.90
C SER A 11 -2.34 49.61 1.27
N TRP A 12 -1.93 49.94 2.49
CA TRP A 12 -1.81 51.33 2.96
C TRP A 12 -0.58 52.03 2.40
N LYS A 13 0.51 51.29 2.15
CA LYS A 13 1.70 51.80 1.44
C LYS A 13 1.39 52.25 0.00
N LEU A 14 0.37 51.69 -0.64
CA LEU A 14 -0.09 52.08 -1.98
C LEU A 14 -1.16 53.19 -1.94
N ARG A 15 -2.14 53.10 -1.03
CA ARG A 15 -3.27 54.04 -0.95
C ARG A 15 -2.88 55.46 -0.58
N VAL A 16 -1.92 55.65 0.34
CA VAL A 16 -1.53 56.98 0.84
C VAL A 16 -0.92 57.85 -0.27
N PRO A 17 0.09 57.40 -1.06
CA PRO A 17 0.63 58.17 -2.17
C PRO A 17 -0.39 58.49 -3.27
N LEU A 18 -1.25 57.52 -3.61
CA LEU A 18 -2.34 57.72 -4.57
C LEU A 18 -3.32 58.80 -4.08
N GLY A 19 -3.67 58.80 -2.79
CA GLY A 19 -4.49 59.84 -2.17
C GLY A 19 -3.86 61.23 -2.19
N ILE A 20 -2.54 61.32 -2.04
CA ILE A 20 -1.82 62.60 -2.13
C ILE A 20 -1.83 63.14 -3.57
N ILE A 21 -1.61 62.29 -4.57
CA ILE A 21 -1.64 62.68 -6.00
C ILE A 21 -3.04 63.17 -6.39
N THR A 22 -4.09 62.44 -5.99
CA THR A 22 -5.47 62.82 -6.34
C THR A 22 -5.86 64.16 -5.71
N LEU A 23 -5.51 64.38 -4.44
CA LEU A 23 -5.74 65.65 -3.76
C LEU A 23 -4.98 66.80 -4.46
N LEU A 24 -3.71 66.59 -4.81
CA LEU A 24 -2.89 67.57 -5.50
C LEU A 24 -3.47 67.92 -6.87
N MET A 25 -3.88 66.94 -7.67
CA MET A 25 -4.52 67.20 -8.96
C MET A 25 -5.83 67.99 -8.82
N LEU A 26 -6.65 67.68 -7.81
CA LEU A 26 -7.91 68.37 -7.56
C LEU A 26 -7.64 69.84 -7.19
N THR A 27 -6.64 70.11 -6.35
CA THR A 27 -6.25 71.49 -6.01
C THR A 27 -5.75 72.28 -7.22
N ILE A 28 -4.94 71.67 -8.09
CA ILE A 28 -4.45 72.31 -9.33
C ILE A 28 -5.64 72.64 -10.25
N ALA A 29 -6.57 71.70 -10.43
CA ALA A 29 -7.75 71.90 -11.28
C ALA A 29 -8.62 73.07 -10.79
N VAL A 30 -8.85 73.17 -9.49
CA VAL A 30 -9.62 74.28 -8.89
C VAL A 30 -8.91 75.62 -9.09
N ILE A 31 -7.60 75.68 -8.82
CA ILE A 31 -6.82 76.92 -9.00
C ILE A 31 -6.81 77.36 -10.47
N ALA A 32 -6.62 76.42 -11.40
CA ALA A 32 -6.66 76.71 -12.84
C ALA A 32 -8.01 77.29 -13.27
N TYR A 33 -9.11 76.66 -12.85
CA TYR A 33 -10.46 77.11 -13.17
C TYR A 33 -10.74 78.53 -12.66
N LEU A 34 -10.38 78.84 -11.41
CA LEU A 34 -10.59 80.17 -10.81
C LEU A 34 -9.81 81.26 -11.56
N ASN A 35 -8.58 80.98 -11.96
CA ASN A 35 -7.72 81.93 -12.67
C ASN A 35 -8.21 82.21 -14.10
N VAL A 36 -8.59 81.16 -14.85
CA VAL A 36 -9.15 81.32 -16.20
C VAL A 36 -10.44 82.14 -16.15
N LYS A 37 -11.35 81.83 -15.22
CA LYS A 37 -12.60 82.58 -15.04
C LYS A 37 -12.35 84.07 -14.76
N SER A 38 -11.35 84.41 -13.95
CA SER A 38 -11.01 85.81 -13.65
C SER A 38 -10.53 86.58 -14.88
N VAL A 39 -9.71 85.96 -15.73
CA VAL A 39 -9.22 86.57 -16.98
C VAL A 39 -10.36 86.75 -17.98
N THR A 40 -11.25 85.76 -18.12
CA THR A 40 -12.41 85.86 -19.02
C THR A 40 -13.33 87.01 -18.66
N VAL A 41 -13.65 87.20 -17.36
CA VAL A 41 -14.51 88.31 -16.91
C VAL A 41 -13.89 89.67 -17.22
N LEU A 42 -12.58 89.83 -16.97
CA LEU A 42 -11.86 91.08 -17.25
C LEU A 42 -11.83 91.38 -18.76
N SER A 43 -11.59 90.36 -19.59
CA SER A 43 -11.62 90.48 -21.05
C SER A 43 -12.99 90.86 -21.59
N GLN A 44 -14.07 90.35 -20.99
CA GLN A 44 -15.43 90.67 -21.40
C GLN A 44 -15.77 92.13 -21.09
N SER A 45 -15.36 92.63 -19.92
CA SER A 45 -15.55 94.04 -19.54
C SER A 45 -14.77 94.99 -20.46
N PHE A 46 -13.54 94.64 -20.83
CA PHE A 46 -12.74 95.40 -21.78
C PHE A 46 -13.42 95.51 -23.16
N MET A 47 -13.90 94.38 -23.70
CA MET A 47 -14.53 94.33 -25.03
C MET A 47 -15.93 94.98 -25.10
N ASN A 48 -16.75 94.82 -24.06
CA ASN A 48 -18.17 95.20 -24.12
C ASN A 48 -18.48 96.59 -23.55
N SER A 49 -17.53 97.21 -22.85
CA SER A 49 -17.75 98.49 -22.17
C SER A 49 -16.71 99.53 -22.56
N GLN A 50 -15.41 99.25 -22.34
CA GLN A 50 -14.36 100.25 -22.53
C GLN A 50 -14.09 100.59 -24.01
N LEU A 51 -14.04 99.61 -24.90
CA LEU A 51 -13.83 99.84 -26.34
C LEU A 51 -14.98 100.62 -27.01
N PRO A 52 -16.26 100.24 -26.84
CA PRO A 52 -17.38 101.01 -27.38
C PRO A 52 -17.42 102.44 -26.84
N ALA A 53 -16.99 102.67 -25.60
CA ALA A 53 -16.96 104.00 -25.00
C ALA A 53 -16.03 104.97 -25.76
N THR A 54 -14.83 104.52 -26.16
CA THR A 54 -13.97 105.34 -27.03
C THR A 54 -14.58 105.60 -28.40
N GLU A 55 -15.25 104.60 -28.97
CA GLU A 55 -15.93 104.75 -30.27
C GLU A 55 -17.03 105.81 -30.19
N PHE A 56 -17.82 105.81 -29.10
CA PHE A 56 -18.85 106.83 -28.88
C PHE A 56 -18.28 108.25 -28.78
N LEU A 57 -17.15 108.45 -28.10
CA LEU A 57 -16.53 109.78 -28.01
C LEU A 57 -15.95 110.25 -29.35
N LEU A 58 -15.32 109.35 -30.11
CA LEU A 58 -14.81 109.66 -31.45
C LEU A 58 -15.95 110.00 -32.43
N GLU A 59 -17.06 109.25 -32.36
CA GLU A 59 -18.26 109.57 -33.13
C GLU A 59 -18.88 110.88 -32.67
N ALA A 60 -18.92 111.18 -31.37
CA ALA A 60 -19.41 112.45 -30.85
C ALA A 60 -18.58 113.64 -31.36
N ASP A 61 -17.24 113.57 -31.30
CA ASP A 61 -16.36 114.62 -31.84
C ASP A 61 -16.62 114.82 -33.35
N ARG A 62 -16.76 113.72 -34.11
CA ARG A 62 -17.11 113.78 -35.54
C ARG A 62 -18.46 114.46 -35.76
N ASP A 63 -19.49 114.08 -35.03
CA ASP A 63 -20.84 114.61 -35.20
C ASP A 63 -20.86 116.11 -34.84
N LEU A 64 -20.15 116.53 -33.79
CA LEU A 64 -19.95 117.94 -33.45
C LEU A 64 -19.30 118.74 -34.59
N TYR A 65 -18.27 118.18 -35.23
CA TYR A 65 -17.64 118.79 -36.40
C TYR A 65 -18.59 118.89 -37.59
N GLN A 66 -19.39 117.86 -37.86
CA GLN A 66 -20.39 117.89 -38.93
C GLN A 66 -21.44 118.96 -38.68
N ALA A 67 -21.90 119.11 -37.42
CA ALA A 67 -22.79 120.19 -37.03
C ALA A 67 -22.15 121.57 -37.22
N LEU A 68 -20.89 121.77 -36.80
CA LEU A 68 -20.16 123.03 -37.01
C LEU A 68 -19.98 123.35 -38.50
N LEU A 69 -19.66 122.36 -39.33
CA LEU A 69 -19.51 122.55 -40.78
C LEU A 69 -20.83 122.93 -41.43
N ALA A 70 -21.93 122.27 -41.05
CA ALA A 70 -23.27 122.59 -41.56
C ALA A 70 -23.74 123.98 -41.09
N GLU A 71 -23.48 124.33 -39.83
CA GLU A 71 -23.70 125.66 -39.27
C GLU A 71 -22.93 126.74 -40.05
N ARG A 72 -21.63 126.51 -40.31
CA ARG A 72 -20.81 127.46 -41.09
C ARG A 72 -21.27 127.58 -42.54
N MET A 73 -21.65 126.47 -43.18
CA MET A 73 -22.22 126.50 -44.53
C MET A 73 -23.53 127.28 -44.57
N LEU A 74 -24.37 127.17 -43.53
CA LEU A 74 -25.64 127.90 -43.43
C LEU A 74 -25.45 129.42 -43.46
N VAL A 75 -24.35 129.91 -42.89
CA VAL A 75 -24.13 131.34 -42.67
C VAL A 75 -23.12 131.97 -43.64
N LEU A 76 -22.17 131.20 -44.17
CA LEU A 76 -21.12 131.70 -45.06
C LEU A 76 -21.44 131.53 -46.55
N ALA A 77 -22.27 130.57 -46.92
CA ALA A 77 -22.57 130.29 -48.32
C ALA A 77 -23.65 131.22 -48.87
N ALA A 78 -23.59 131.52 -50.18
CA ALA A 78 -24.61 132.33 -50.84
C ALA A 78 -25.97 131.60 -50.81
N PRO A 79 -27.11 132.26 -50.49
CA PRO A 79 -28.41 131.60 -50.26
C PRO A 79 -28.92 130.71 -51.41
N GLN A 80 -28.47 130.96 -52.64
CA GLN A 80 -28.85 130.18 -53.83
C GLN A 80 -27.99 128.93 -54.06
N GLN A 81 -26.91 128.74 -53.30
CA GLN A 81 -25.95 127.65 -53.48
C GLN A 81 -26.12 126.48 -52.51
N VAL A 82 -27.01 126.58 -51.52
CA VAL A 82 -27.14 125.54 -50.48
C VAL A 82 -28.58 125.20 -50.16
N ASN A 83 -28.85 123.91 -49.95
CA ASN A 83 -30.13 123.41 -49.47
C ASN A 83 -30.25 123.66 -47.96
N ARG A 84 -30.85 124.80 -47.60
CA ARG A 84 -30.98 125.23 -46.20
C ARG A 84 -31.67 124.18 -45.32
N ARG A 85 -32.72 123.52 -45.82
CA ARG A 85 -33.47 122.53 -45.02
C ARG A 85 -32.60 121.34 -44.64
N GLU A 86 -31.84 120.83 -45.60
CA GLU A 86 -30.90 119.73 -45.39
C GLU A 86 -29.77 120.11 -44.41
N LEU A 87 -29.26 121.35 -44.46
CA LEU A 87 -28.30 121.82 -43.47
C LEU A 87 -28.90 121.91 -42.06
N LEU A 88 -30.13 122.41 -41.92
CA LEU A 88 -30.80 122.46 -40.62
C LEU A 88 -31.04 121.06 -40.05
N ASP A 89 -31.47 120.12 -40.89
CA ASP A 89 -31.63 118.72 -40.51
C ASP A 89 -30.27 118.14 -40.08
N THR A 90 -29.20 118.40 -40.84
CA THR A 90 -27.83 117.97 -40.53
C THR A 90 -27.33 118.54 -39.20
N ILE A 91 -27.56 119.83 -38.93
CA ILE A 91 -27.16 120.47 -37.67
C ILE A 91 -27.88 119.83 -36.49
N ASN A 92 -29.21 119.71 -36.57
CA ASN A 92 -30.02 119.17 -35.48
C ASN A 92 -29.72 117.69 -35.25
N GLU A 93 -29.64 116.88 -36.32
CA GLU A 93 -29.34 115.46 -36.23
C GLU A 93 -27.97 115.22 -35.60
N ASN A 94 -26.93 115.92 -36.07
CA ASN A 94 -25.58 115.73 -35.54
C ASN A 94 -25.41 116.24 -34.11
N LEU A 95 -26.10 117.32 -33.73
CA LEU A 95 -26.11 117.75 -32.33
C LEU A 95 -26.80 116.69 -31.45
N ASP A 96 -27.98 116.20 -31.84
CA ASP A 96 -28.71 115.17 -31.08
C ASP A 96 -27.93 113.84 -31.04
N GLN A 97 -27.23 113.48 -32.12
CA GLN A 97 -26.35 112.31 -32.16
C GLN A 97 -25.15 112.50 -31.23
N ALA A 98 -24.46 113.64 -31.28
CA ALA A 98 -23.34 113.93 -30.38
C ALA A 98 -23.76 113.83 -28.90
N GLU A 99 -24.90 114.40 -28.54
CA GLU A 99 -25.46 114.29 -27.18
C GLU A 99 -25.76 112.83 -26.81
N THR A 100 -26.38 112.08 -27.73
CA THR A 100 -26.70 110.66 -27.54
C THR A 100 -25.44 109.81 -27.38
N ARG A 101 -24.39 110.10 -28.14
CA ARG A 101 -23.10 109.38 -28.07
C ARG A 101 -22.41 109.62 -26.75
N VAL A 102 -22.36 110.86 -26.25
CA VAL A 102 -21.80 111.13 -24.91
C VAL A 102 -22.64 110.50 -23.80
N LYS A 103 -23.97 110.44 -23.94
CA LYS A 103 -24.84 109.68 -23.01
C LYS A 103 -24.55 108.17 -23.04
N LYS A 104 -24.35 107.58 -24.23
CA LYS A 104 -23.97 106.17 -24.37
C LYS A 104 -22.58 105.89 -23.79
N PHE A 105 -21.64 106.82 -23.94
CA PHE A 105 -20.34 106.78 -23.27
C PHE A 105 -20.49 106.70 -21.74
N ALA A 106 -21.27 107.61 -21.16
CA ALA A 106 -21.50 107.65 -19.72
C ALA A 106 -22.10 106.34 -19.19
N GLN A 107 -23.06 105.76 -19.94
CA GLN A 107 -23.66 104.46 -19.62
C GLN A 107 -22.70 103.28 -19.80
N ALA A 108 -21.79 103.35 -20.78
CA ALA A 108 -20.88 102.25 -21.10
C ALA A 108 -19.77 102.11 -20.06
N ILE A 109 -19.22 103.23 -19.55
CA ILE A 109 -18.14 103.20 -18.57
C ILE A 109 -18.65 103.16 -17.13
N ASP A 110 -19.71 103.91 -16.80
CA ASP A 110 -20.28 104.00 -15.45
C ASP A 110 -19.21 104.18 -14.35
N GLU A 111 -18.24 105.07 -14.58
CA GLU A 111 -17.20 105.40 -13.60
C GLU A 111 -17.38 106.82 -13.04
N PRO A 112 -17.38 106.99 -11.69
CA PRO A 112 -17.56 108.29 -11.05
C PRO A 112 -16.58 109.37 -11.48
N LYS A 113 -15.40 108.99 -12.02
CA LYS A 113 -14.36 109.93 -12.46
C LYS A 113 -14.78 110.73 -13.70
N PHE A 114 -15.61 110.16 -14.59
CA PHE A 114 -16.04 110.84 -15.83
C PHE A 114 -17.28 111.70 -15.63
N GLU A 115 -18.04 111.48 -14.55
CA GLU A 115 -19.29 112.19 -14.27
C GLU A 115 -19.16 113.73 -14.31
N PRO A 116 -18.13 114.37 -13.71
CA PRO A 116 -17.97 115.82 -13.80
C PRO A 116 -17.76 116.33 -15.23
N LEU A 117 -17.05 115.57 -16.06
CA LEU A 117 -16.78 115.93 -17.46
C LEU A 117 -18.03 115.73 -18.32
N VAL A 118 -18.78 114.66 -18.11
CA VAL A 118 -20.07 114.42 -18.79
C VAL A 118 -21.07 115.52 -18.44
N GLN A 119 -21.16 115.93 -17.17
CA GLN A 119 -22.02 117.04 -16.75
C GLN A 119 -21.57 118.37 -17.36
N ARG A 120 -20.26 118.64 -17.37
CA ARG A 120 -19.69 119.83 -18.02
C ARG A 120 -19.98 119.86 -19.52
N PHE A 121 -19.83 118.72 -20.20
CA PHE A 121 -20.21 118.58 -21.61
C PHE A 121 -21.70 118.89 -21.80
N GLN A 122 -22.59 118.30 -21.00
CA GLN A 122 -24.02 118.51 -21.14
C GLN A 122 -24.42 119.98 -20.91
N GLN A 123 -23.78 120.67 -19.97
CA GLN A 123 -23.98 122.09 -19.75
C GLN A 123 -23.57 122.90 -20.99
N LEU A 124 -22.33 122.71 -21.47
CA LEU A 124 -21.80 123.40 -22.64
C LEU A 124 -22.58 123.08 -23.92
N PHE A 125 -23.05 121.84 -24.05
CA PHE A 125 -23.88 121.38 -25.16
C PHE A 125 -25.23 122.11 -25.18
N ASN A 126 -25.90 122.24 -24.02
CA ASN A 126 -27.16 122.97 -23.92
C ASN A 126 -26.98 124.46 -24.23
N GLU A 127 -25.90 125.08 -23.73
CA GLU A 127 -25.52 126.47 -24.03
C GLU A 127 -25.29 126.66 -25.54
N ARG A 128 -24.46 125.80 -26.15
CA ARG A 128 -24.21 125.81 -27.59
C ARG A 128 -25.47 125.59 -28.41
N LYS A 129 -26.32 124.62 -28.04
CA LYS A 129 -27.57 124.32 -28.75
C LYS A 129 -28.50 125.54 -28.74
N ALA A 130 -28.58 126.27 -27.63
CA ALA A 130 -29.32 127.51 -27.55
C ALA A 130 -28.71 128.61 -28.44
N SER A 131 -27.38 128.79 -28.44
CA SER A 131 -26.70 129.76 -29.31
C SER A 131 -26.82 129.39 -30.80
N VAL A 132 -26.80 128.10 -31.16
CA VAL A 132 -27.05 127.60 -32.53
C VAL A 132 -28.49 127.87 -32.96
N GLN A 133 -29.49 127.67 -32.10
CA GLN A 133 -30.88 128.03 -32.41
C GLN A 133 -31.05 129.53 -32.65
N ARG A 134 -30.35 130.36 -31.87
CA ARG A 134 -30.31 131.81 -32.06
C ARG A 134 -29.62 132.19 -33.37
N LEU A 135 -28.55 131.50 -33.73
CA LEU A 135 -27.88 131.65 -35.02
C LEU A 135 -28.80 131.26 -36.18
N ILE A 136 -29.56 130.16 -36.05
CA ILE A 136 -30.52 129.71 -37.07
C ILE A 136 -31.62 130.76 -37.28
N SER A 137 -32.16 131.37 -36.22
CA SER A 137 -33.19 132.42 -36.36
C SER A 137 -32.63 133.74 -36.93
N LEU A 138 -31.38 134.09 -36.58
CA LEU A 138 -30.67 135.23 -37.16
C LEU A 138 -30.28 135.00 -38.63
N SER A 139 -30.05 133.75 -39.05
CA SER A 139 -29.61 133.46 -40.43
C SER A 139 -30.58 133.95 -41.51
N GLU A 140 -31.88 134.07 -41.21
CA GLU A 140 -32.90 134.61 -42.13
C GLU A 140 -33.11 136.12 -41.97
N SER A 141 -32.94 136.66 -40.76
CA SER A 141 -33.30 138.04 -40.43
C SER A 141 -32.11 139.01 -40.48
N ASP A 142 -30.91 138.55 -40.15
CA ASP A 142 -29.67 139.34 -40.08
C ASP A 142 -28.42 138.46 -40.34
N PRO A 143 -28.05 138.24 -41.62
CA PRO A 143 -26.96 137.34 -42.00
C PRO A 143 -25.58 137.76 -41.48
N GLU A 144 -25.31 139.07 -41.36
CA GLU A 144 -24.02 139.57 -40.87
C GLU A 144 -23.84 139.28 -39.38
N ASN A 145 -24.88 139.51 -38.57
CA ASN A 145 -24.84 139.12 -37.16
C ASN A 145 -24.83 137.60 -36.96
N ALA A 146 -25.52 136.83 -37.80
CA ALA A 146 -25.42 135.37 -37.76
C ALA A 146 -23.97 134.91 -38.02
N ARG A 147 -23.26 135.57 -38.95
CA ARG A 147 -21.85 135.26 -39.28
C ARG A 147 -20.90 135.59 -38.14
N SER A 148 -21.10 136.75 -37.52
CA SER A 148 -20.36 137.14 -36.32
C SER A 148 -20.60 136.16 -35.17
N LEU A 149 -21.85 135.73 -34.97
CA LEU A 149 -22.22 134.77 -33.93
C LEU A 149 -21.63 133.37 -34.16
N SER A 150 -21.62 132.90 -35.42
CA SER A 150 -21.01 131.61 -35.81
C SER A 150 -19.49 131.58 -35.60
N LEU A 151 -18.80 132.63 -36.07
CA LEU A 151 -17.34 132.72 -35.97
C LEU A 151 -16.85 133.15 -34.57
N GLY A 152 -17.72 133.76 -33.77
CA GLY A 152 -17.44 134.21 -32.40
C GLY A 152 -17.99 133.25 -31.36
N GLU A 153 -19.09 133.63 -30.70
CA GLU A 153 -19.67 132.93 -29.54
C GLU A 153 -19.90 131.43 -29.79
N VAL A 154 -20.50 131.06 -30.92
CA VAL A 154 -20.79 129.65 -31.24
C VAL A 154 -19.50 128.90 -31.57
N GLY A 155 -18.55 129.51 -32.28
CA GLY A 155 -17.23 128.93 -32.51
C GLY A 155 -16.46 128.67 -31.21
N VAL A 156 -16.44 129.64 -30.30
CA VAL A 156 -15.79 129.47 -28.99
C VAL A 156 -16.49 128.40 -28.16
N ALA A 157 -17.83 128.34 -28.19
CA ALA A 157 -18.59 127.29 -27.52
C ALA A 157 -18.32 125.90 -28.12
N PHE A 158 -18.00 125.79 -29.42
CA PHE A 158 -17.52 124.54 -30.02
C PHE A 158 -16.19 124.14 -29.39
N ASP A 159 -15.21 125.05 -29.40
CA ASP A 159 -13.85 124.75 -28.97
C ASP A 159 -13.81 124.30 -27.50
N VAL A 160 -14.53 124.99 -26.61
CA VAL A 160 -14.60 124.64 -25.18
C VAL A 160 -15.34 123.31 -24.95
N MET A 161 -16.42 123.05 -25.70
CA MET A 161 -17.15 121.79 -25.59
C MET A 161 -16.34 120.61 -26.15
N ARG A 162 -15.62 120.84 -27.25
CA ARG A 162 -14.72 119.86 -27.86
C ARG A 162 -13.55 119.53 -26.95
N GLU A 163 -12.98 120.52 -26.26
CA GLU A 163 -11.94 120.29 -25.25
C GLU A 163 -12.40 119.28 -24.17
N VAL A 164 -13.68 119.31 -23.79
CA VAL A 164 -14.25 118.31 -22.87
C VAL A 164 -14.37 116.92 -23.52
N VAL A 165 -14.75 116.83 -24.79
CA VAL A 165 -14.80 115.55 -25.51
C VAL A 165 -13.39 114.97 -25.71
N ASP A 166 -12.40 115.83 -25.96
CA ASP A 166 -10.99 115.46 -26.09
C ASP A 166 -10.45 114.96 -24.74
N GLU A 167 -10.73 115.67 -23.64
CA GLU A 167 -10.34 115.25 -22.29
C GLU A 167 -11.03 113.92 -21.89
N LEU A 168 -12.32 113.75 -22.23
CA LEU A 168 -13.02 112.48 -22.06
C LEU A 168 -12.34 111.37 -22.87
N THR A 169 -11.92 111.65 -24.10
CA THR A 169 -11.29 110.67 -25.00
C THR A 169 -9.91 110.28 -24.49
N GLU A 170 -9.09 111.23 -24.07
CA GLU A 170 -7.75 111.02 -23.53
C GLU A 170 -7.81 110.19 -22.23
N GLN A 171 -8.67 110.56 -21.28
CA GLN A 171 -8.82 109.82 -20.03
C GLN A 171 -9.38 108.40 -20.26
N THR A 172 -10.25 108.22 -21.25
CA THR A 172 -10.75 106.90 -21.61
C THR A 172 -9.66 106.05 -22.27
N HIS A 173 -8.85 106.65 -23.13
CA HIS A 173 -7.71 105.98 -23.75
C HIS A 173 -6.67 105.55 -22.71
N GLU A 174 -6.35 106.41 -21.74
CA GLU A 174 -5.46 106.07 -20.61
C GLU A 174 -6.00 104.86 -19.82
N LYS A 175 -7.31 104.83 -19.56
CA LYS A 175 -7.97 103.70 -18.88
C LYS A 175 -7.92 102.41 -19.68
N LEU A 176 -8.12 102.48 -21.00
CA LEU A 176 -8.00 101.34 -21.92
C LEU A 176 -6.57 100.78 -21.92
N MET A 177 -5.57 101.64 -22.03
CA MET A 177 -4.16 101.22 -22.00
C MET A 177 -3.80 100.57 -20.66
N HIS A 178 -4.18 101.18 -19.54
CA HIS A 178 -3.91 100.61 -18.21
C HIS A 178 -4.65 99.29 -17.97
N THR A 179 -5.90 99.15 -18.46
CA THR A 179 -6.64 97.88 -18.36
C THR A 179 -6.03 96.81 -19.27
N GLY A 180 -5.55 97.18 -20.45
CA GLY A 180 -4.81 96.32 -21.36
C GLY A 180 -3.52 95.77 -20.74
N ASP A 181 -2.69 96.64 -20.15
CA ASP A 181 -1.46 96.25 -19.45
C ASP A 181 -1.75 95.30 -18.28
N GLN A 182 -2.82 95.57 -17.52
CA GLN A 182 -3.24 94.70 -16.43
C GLN A 182 -3.70 93.31 -16.93
N MET A 183 -4.32 93.24 -18.10
CA MET A 183 -4.71 91.97 -18.71
C MET A 183 -3.49 91.14 -19.11
N GLU A 184 -2.47 91.77 -19.73
CA GLU A 184 -1.23 91.09 -20.12
C GLU A 184 -0.45 90.56 -18.90
N ILE A 185 -0.30 91.38 -17.86
CA ILE A 185 0.35 90.97 -16.60
C ILE A 185 -0.41 89.82 -15.94
N ARG A 186 -1.76 89.89 -15.90
CA ARG A 186 -2.57 88.81 -15.33
C ARG A 186 -2.46 87.52 -16.15
N GLN A 187 -2.47 87.60 -17.47
CA GLN A 187 -2.31 86.44 -18.34
C GLN A 187 -0.96 85.76 -18.12
N SER A 188 0.13 86.54 -18.08
CA SER A 188 1.48 86.04 -17.79
C SER A 188 1.59 85.40 -16.40
N ARG A 189 0.96 86.01 -15.39
CA ARG A 189 0.91 85.46 -14.03
C ARG A 189 0.16 84.13 -13.97
N VAL A 190 -0.98 84.00 -14.66
CA VAL A 190 -1.75 82.74 -14.72
C VAL A 190 -0.92 81.63 -15.38
N VAL A 191 -0.26 81.93 -16.51
CA VAL A 191 0.62 80.96 -17.19
C VAL A 191 1.77 80.52 -16.26
N THR A 192 2.41 81.47 -15.58
CA THR A 192 3.51 81.18 -14.65
C THR A 192 3.06 80.29 -13.48
N VAL A 193 1.90 80.59 -12.86
CA VAL A 193 1.35 79.77 -11.77
C VAL A 193 1.03 78.35 -12.24
N LEU A 194 0.44 78.19 -13.42
CA LEU A 194 0.13 76.87 -13.98
C LEU A 194 1.40 76.07 -14.29
N ILE A 195 2.43 76.69 -14.87
CA ILE A 195 3.72 76.04 -15.12
C ILE A 195 4.38 75.64 -13.79
N THR A 196 4.33 76.50 -12.77
CA THR A 196 4.93 76.21 -11.45
C THR A 196 4.24 75.02 -10.79
N LEU A 197 2.90 74.98 -10.83
CA LEU A 197 2.11 73.85 -10.32
C LEU A 197 2.36 72.56 -11.11
N LEU A 198 2.53 72.64 -12.43
CA LEU A 198 2.90 71.50 -13.28
C LEU A 198 4.27 70.95 -12.87
N VAL A 199 5.28 71.81 -12.69
CA VAL A 199 6.63 71.40 -12.29
C VAL A 199 6.63 70.77 -10.90
N ILE A 200 5.90 71.34 -9.93
CA ILE A 200 5.74 70.75 -8.60
C ILE A 200 5.05 69.39 -8.70
N GLY A 201 3.97 69.28 -9.49
CA GLY A 201 3.26 68.02 -9.71
C GLY A 201 4.16 66.95 -10.31
N LEU A 202 4.95 67.29 -11.34
CA LEU A 202 5.93 66.39 -11.95
C LEU A 202 7.04 65.99 -10.98
N PHE A 203 7.51 66.92 -10.14
CA PHE A 203 8.52 66.62 -9.12
C PHE A 203 8.00 65.63 -8.07
N VAL A 204 6.78 65.85 -7.56
CA VAL A 204 6.13 64.92 -6.61
C VAL A 204 5.90 63.57 -7.27
N ALA A 205 5.44 63.53 -8.53
CA ALA A 205 5.24 62.29 -9.28
C ALA A 205 6.57 61.53 -9.48
N ALA A 206 7.65 62.21 -9.86
CA ALA A 206 8.98 61.61 -10.00
C ALA A 206 9.52 61.09 -8.66
N LEU A 207 9.33 61.83 -7.58
CA LEU A 207 9.74 61.41 -6.24
C LEU A 207 8.98 60.13 -5.81
N LEU A 208 7.67 60.09 -6.02
CA LEU A 208 6.85 58.92 -5.73
C LEU A 208 7.21 57.72 -6.62
N TRP A 209 7.47 57.95 -7.91
CA TRP A 209 7.94 56.91 -8.85
C TRP A 209 9.22 56.23 -8.39
N VAL A 210 10.14 56.98 -7.78
CA VAL A 210 11.42 56.45 -7.31
C VAL A 210 11.31 55.76 -5.95
N ILE A 211 10.44 56.24 -5.05
CA ILE A 211 10.32 55.75 -3.67
C ILE A 211 9.41 54.52 -3.57
N LEU A 212 8.24 54.51 -4.24
CA LEU A 212 7.27 53.41 -4.14
C LEU A 212 7.86 52.03 -4.46
N PRO A 213 8.54 51.84 -5.61
CA PRO A 213 9.05 50.54 -6.00
C PRO A 213 10.10 50.02 -5.02
N ARG A 214 10.98 50.91 -4.52
CA ARG A 214 12.04 50.52 -3.58
C ARG A 214 11.50 50.07 -2.23
N PHE A 215 10.36 50.60 -1.80
CA PHE A 215 9.77 50.28 -0.51
C PHE A 215 8.79 49.10 -0.57
N ALA A 216 8.00 49.01 -1.64
CA ALA A 216 6.93 48.03 -1.80
C ALA A 216 7.41 46.73 -2.50
N LEU A 217 8.26 46.83 -3.52
CA LEU A 217 8.68 45.70 -4.36
C LEU A 217 10.01 45.07 -3.92
N GLY A 218 10.87 45.80 -3.21
CA GLY A 218 12.17 45.25 -2.74
C GLY A 218 12.04 44.09 -1.75
N ARG A 219 10.97 44.05 -0.95
CA ARG A 219 10.69 42.89 -0.07
C ARG A 219 10.14 41.70 -0.84
N LEU A 220 9.32 41.96 -1.85
CA LEU A 220 8.79 40.93 -2.73
C LEU A 220 9.91 40.30 -3.56
N SER A 221 10.87 41.08 -4.07
CA SER A 221 12.01 40.52 -4.79
C SER A 221 12.88 39.66 -3.88
N ASN A 222 13.13 40.07 -2.63
CA ASN A 222 13.90 39.25 -1.69
C ASN A 222 13.19 37.95 -1.29
N LEU A 223 11.86 37.97 -1.16
CA LEU A 223 11.08 36.75 -0.94
C LEU A 223 11.11 35.85 -2.19
N LEU A 224 10.94 36.44 -3.37
CA LEU A 224 10.97 35.71 -4.64
C LEU A 224 12.34 35.08 -4.89
N THR A 225 13.44 35.82 -4.70
CA THR A 225 14.80 35.30 -4.84
C THR A 225 15.05 34.17 -3.86
N ARG A 226 14.59 34.25 -2.61
CA ARG A 226 14.78 33.15 -1.64
C ARG A 226 13.95 31.91 -1.97
N VAL A 227 12.71 32.10 -2.43
CA VAL A 227 11.87 30.99 -2.88
C VAL A 227 12.46 30.37 -4.16
N GLN A 228 13.02 31.19 -5.05
CA GLN A 228 13.71 30.75 -6.25
C GLN A 228 15.02 30.03 -5.92
N ASP A 229 15.83 30.53 -4.99
CA ASP A 229 17.04 29.87 -4.49
C ASP A 229 16.71 28.53 -3.81
N MET A 230 15.55 28.41 -3.16
CA MET A 230 15.09 27.12 -2.60
C MET A 230 14.49 26.18 -3.65
N ALA A 231 13.87 26.71 -4.70
CA ALA A 231 13.26 25.90 -5.77
C ALA A 231 14.29 25.46 -6.83
N GLU A 232 15.29 26.27 -7.09
CA GLU A 232 16.44 25.99 -7.98
C GLU A 232 17.61 25.36 -7.22
N GLY A 233 17.71 25.61 -5.91
CA GLY A 233 18.66 24.95 -5.03
C GLY A 233 18.40 23.46 -4.95
N GLU A 234 19.44 22.68 -4.60
CA GLU A 234 19.43 21.21 -4.60
C GLU A 234 18.40 20.56 -3.64
N GLY A 235 17.50 21.32 -3.00
CA GLY A 235 16.50 20.82 -2.06
C GLY A 235 16.88 21.06 -0.60
N ASP A 236 17.58 22.15 -0.29
CA ASP A 236 17.97 22.48 1.09
C ASP A 236 16.76 22.97 1.93
N LEU A 237 16.11 22.01 2.60
CA LEU A 237 14.99 22.21 3.51
C LEU A 237 15.43 22.73 4.89
N THR A 238 16.73 22.94 5.15
CA THR A 238 17.22 23.59 6.39
C THR A 238 17.08 25.11 6.32
N GLN A 239 16.92 25.66 5.13
CA GLN A 239 16.76 27.11 4.95
C GLN A 239 15.42 27.61 5.49
N ARG A 240 15.43 28.83 6.01
CA ARG A 240 14.24 29.51 6.55
C ARG A 240 14.18 30.93 6.02
N MET A 241 12.95 31.38 5.73
CA MET A 241 12.70 32.79 5.43
C MET A 241 12.83 33.61 6.71
N ARG A 242 13.57 34.72 6.62
CA ARG A 242 13.69 35.67 7.74
C ARG A 242 12.34 36.36 7.92
N VAL A 243 11.66 36.06 9.01
CA VAL A 243 10.42 36.75 9.39
C VAL A 243 10.79 38.17 9.82
N SER A 244 10.31 39.17 9.08
CA SER A 244 10.58 40.58 9.36
C SER A 244 9.32 41.42 9.12
N GLY A 245 8.83 42.04 10.19
CA GLY A 245 7.63 42.87 10.20
C GLY A 245 6.34 42.09 10.44
N MET A 246 5.28 42.80 10.83
CA MET A 246 3.95 42.23 11.09
C MET A 246 2.97 42.36 9.90
N ASP A 247 3.48 42.81 8.76
CA ASP A 247 2.69 42.96 7.52
C ASP A 247 2.46 41.59 6.82
N GLU A 248 1.73 41.62 5.71
CA GLU A 248 1.34 40.42 4.97
C GLU A 248 2.55 39.57 4.51
N PHE A 249 3.72 40.20 4.31
CA PHE A 249 4.96 39.52 3.94
C PHE A 249 5.60 38.78 5.12
N GLY A 250 5.50 39.32 6.34
CA GLY A 250 5.93 38.64 7.57
C GLY A 250 5.09 37.40 7.88
N GLN A 251 3.77 37.50 7.68
CA GLN A 251 2.85 36.35 7.82
C GLN A 251 3.14 35.26 6.78
N LEU A 252 3.31 35.63 5.51
CA LEU A 252 3.69 34.70 4.45
C LEU A 252 5.02 33.99 4.76
N SER A 253 6.01 34.73 5.28
CA SER A 253 7.30 34.15 5.69
C SER A 253 7.15 33.11 6.81
N THR A 254 6.25 33.36 7.75
CA THR A 254 5.98 32.46 8.89
C THR A 254 5.27 31.18 8.43
N GLU A 255 4.19 31.30 7.65
CA GLU A 255 3.45 30.13 7.17
C GLU A 255 4.27 29.28 6.19
N PHE A 256 5.10 29.91 5.36
CA PHE A 256 6.03 29.18 4.51
C PHE A 256 7.09 28.42 5.32
N ASN A 257 7.65 29.00 6.39
CA ASN A 257 8.58 28.28 7.27
C ASN A 257 7.93 27.04 7.91
N LYS A 258 6.66 27.13 8.35
CA LYS A 258 5.92 25.97 8.87
C LYS A 258 5.70 24.89 7.81
N PHE A 259 5.45 25.30 6.56
CA PHE A 259 5.33 24.36 5.45
C PHE A 259 6.65 23.61 5.19
N ILE A 260 7.78 24.31 5.19
CA ILE A 260 9.11 23.71 5.02
C ILE A 260 9.47 22.78 6.18
N GLU A 261 9.16 23.18 7.42
CA GLU A 261 9.35 22.32 8.60
C GLU A 261 8.57 21.00 8.48
N LYS A 262 7.32 21.04 8.02
CA LYS A 262 6.54 19.82 7.77
C LYS A 262 7.10 18.96 6.64
N LEU A 263 7.62 19.57 5.57
CA LEU A 263 8.30 18.85 4.49
C LEU A 263 9.59 18.19 4.97
N GLN A 264 10.41 18.91 5.74
CA GLN A 264 11.64 18.39 6.35
C GLN A 264 11.35 17.18 7.24
N GLN A 265 10.34 17.27 8.10
CA GLN A 265 9.92 16.15 8.94
C GLN A 265 9.44 14.96 8.09
N SER A 266 8.62 15.21 7.06
CA SER A 266 8.11 14.15 6.18
C SER A 266 9.24 13.42 5.44
N VAL A 267 10.24 14.15 4.92
CA VAL A 267 11.42 13.55 4.29
C VAL A 267 12.24 12.73 5.30
N THR A 268 12.41 13.24 6.52
CA THR A 268 13.12 12.53 7.61
C THR A 268 12.41 11.22 7.99
N ASP A 269 11.08 11.26 8.13
CA ASP A 269 10.27 10.09 8.44
C ASP A 269 10.35 9.04 7.32
N ILE A 270 10.29 9.46 6.05
CA ILE A 270 10.41 8.55 4.91
C ILE A 270 11.81 7.93 4.83
N LEU A 271 12.88 8.68 5.09
CA LEU A 271 14.24 8.15 5.16
C LEU A 271 14.36 7.08 6.26
N THR A 272 13.80 7.35 7.44
CA THR A 272 13.79 6.40 8.57
C THR A 272 13.03 5.10 8.23
N VAL A 273 11.86 5.22 7.60
CA VAL A 273 11.09 4.05 7.12
C VAL A 273 11.84 3.31 6.01
N GLY A 274 12.52 4.05 5.13
CA GLY A 274 13.38 3.49 4.08
C GLY A 274 14.50 2.63 4.65
N ASP A 275 15.21 3.12 5.67
CA ASP A 275 16.28 2.37 6.36
C ASP A 275 15.73 1.10 7.03
N GLN A 276 14.62 1.21 7.76
CA GLN A 276 13.95 0.05 8.36
C GLN A 276 13.53 -0.98 7.30
N LEU A 277 13.02 -0.53 6.15
CA LEU A 277 12.66 -1.40 5.03
C LEU A 277 13.89 -2.10 4.44
N SER A 278 15.03 -1.41 4.35
CA SER A 278 16.31 -1.98 3.91
C SER A 278 16.79 -3.09 4.85
N ASP A 279 16.74 -2.85 6.16
CA ASP A 279 17.18 -3.82 7.17
C ASP A 279 16.25 -5.03 7.30
N ASN A 280 14.93 -4.81 7.22
CA ASN A 280 13.96 -5.90 7.14
C ASN A 280 14.19 -6.75 5.88
N SER A 281 14.50 -6.12 4.75
CA SER A 281 14.80 -6.81 3.50
C SER A 281 16.06 -7.68 3.61
N LYS A 282 17.14 -7.18 4.25
CA LYS A 282 18.34 -7.99 4.55
C LYS A 282 18.01 -9.18 5.44
N THR A 283 17.13 -9.00 6.42
CA THR A 283 16.69 -10.07 7.33
C THR A 283 15.93 -11.14 6.55
N ILE A 284 15.01 -10.74 5.65
CA ILE A 284 14.31 -11.66 4.74
C ILE A 284 15.32 -12.42 3.86
N GLU A 285 16.28 -11.75 3.24
CA GLU A 285 17.30 -12.41 2.42
C GLU A 285 18.15 -13.42 3.22
N ALA A 286 18.45 -13.14 4.49
CA ALA A 286 19.21 -14.03 5.36
C ALA A 286 18.39 -15.25 5.79
N GLU A 287 17.14 -15.05 6.23
CA GLU A 287 16.23 -16.14 6.62
C GLU A 287 15.82 -17.01 5.43
N SER A 288 15.64 -16.43 4.25
CA SER A 288 15.42 -17.19 3.01
C SER A 288 16.61 -18.08 2.67
N ARG A 289 17.85 -17.57 2.77
CA ARG A 289 19.07 -18.38 2.57
C ARG A 289 19.19 -19.51 3.58
N LYS A 290 18.90 -19.22 4.85
CA LYS A 290 18.87 -20.24 5.91
C LYS A 290 17.83 -21.32 5.62
N THR A 291 16.62 -20.91 5.24
CA THR A 291 15.55 -21.82 4.84
C THR A 291 15.99 -22.71 3.67
N SER A 292 16.60 -22.16 2.63
CA SER A 292 17.14 -22.96 1.51
C SER A 292 18.19 -23.98 1.96
N SER A 293 19.06 -23.63 2.90
CA SER A 293 20.04 -24.58 3.46
C SER A 293 19.37 -25.70 4.26
N THR A 294 18.37 -25.36 5.07
CA THR A 294 17.60 -26.35 5.86
C THR A 294 16.83 -27.30 4.94
N ILE A 295 16.27 -26.80 3.85
CA ILE A 295 15.58 -27.60 2.84
C ILE A 295 16.51 -28.63 2.20
N GLU A 296 17.76 -28.26 1.93
CA GLU A 296 18.73 -29.21 1.38
C GLU A 296 19.06 -30.34 2.36
N GLN A 297 19.20 -30.01 3.65
CA GLN A 297 19.35 -31.04 4.71
C GLN A 297 18.11 -31.93 4.80
N GLN A 298 16.92 -31.32 4.79
CA GLN A 298 15.66 -32.04 4.82
C GLN A 298 15.51 -32.99 3.62
N ARG A 299 15.92 -32.58 2.42
CA ARG A 299 15.95 -33.48 1.25
C ARG A 299 16.83 -34.71 1.47
N GLN A 300 18.00 -34.54 2.10
CA GLN A 300 18.88 -35.67 2.41
C GLN A 300 18.23 -36.63 3.42
N GLU A 301 17.60 -36.09 4.46
CA GLU A 301 16.86 -36.89 5.45
C GLU A 301 15.68 -37.64 4.83
N ILE A 302 14.92 -36.99 3.96
CA ILE A 302 13.82 -37.61 3.20
C ILE A 302 14.34 -38.76 2.34
N ASN A 303 15.44 -38.56 1.61
CA ASN A 303 16.03 -39.61 0.78
C ASN A 303 16.50 -40.81 1.61
N MET A 304 17.12 -40.57 2.77
CA MET A 304 17.52 -41.63 3.69
C MET A 304 16.30 -42.38 4.25
N ALA A 305 15.24 -41.66 4.64
CA ALA A 305 14.01 -42.26 5.12
C ALA A 305 13.34 -43.11 4.03
N ALA A 306 13.29 -42.62 2.79
CA ALA A 306 12.75 -43.35 1.65
C ALA A 306 13.56 -44.64 1.37
N ALA A 307 14.89 -44.59 1.49
CA ALA A 307 15.72 -45.79 1.38
C ALA A 307 15.41 -46.81 2.48
N ALA A 308 15.31 -46.37 3.74
CA ALA A 308 14.97 -47.22 4.88
C ALA A 308 13.57 -47.85 4.75
N ILE A 309 12.59 -47.11 4.22
CA ILE A 309 11.23 -47.64 3.98
C ILE A 309 11.23 -48.71 2.88
N ASN A 310 12.02 -48.53 1.82
CA ASN A 310 12.17 -49.56 0.78
C ASN A 310 12.83 -50.83 1.33
N GLU A 311 13.87 -50.68 2.16
CA GLU A 311 14.52 -51.80 2.84
C GLU A 311 13.56 -52.51 3.83
N MET A 312 12.74 -51.73 4.54
CA MET A 312 11.69 -52.26 5.42
C MET A 312 10.65 -53.06 4.62
N GLY A 313 10.21 -52.55 3.47
CA GLY A 313 9.30 -53.27 2.57
C GLY A 313 9.87 -54.61 2.09
N ALA A 314 11.16 -54.64 1.71
CA ALA A 314 11.85 -55.86 1.34
C ALA A 314 11.93 -56.86 2.52
N THR A 315 12.22 -56.36 3.72
CA THR A 315 12.31 -57.17 4.94
C THR A 315 10.95 -57.77 5.31
N ILE A 316 9.87 -56.99 5.23
CA ILE A 316 8.50 -57.46 5.48
C ILE A 316 8.11 -58.57 4.49
N ALA A 317 8.43 -58.40 3.20
CA ALA A 317 8.18 -59.41 2.19
C ALA A 317 8.96 -60.71 2.46
N GLU A 318 10.21 -60.59 2.94
CA GLU A 318 11.01 -61.75 3.36
C GLU A 318 10.43 -62.43 4.61
N VAL A 319 9.99 -61.67 5.62
CA VAL A 319 9.30 -62.22 6.79
C VAL A 319 8.06 -62.99 6.37
N ALA A 320 7.19 -62.40 5.54
CA ALA A 320 5.98 -63.07 5.04
C ALA A 320 6.31 -64.39 4.30
N ARG A 321 7.34 -64.39 3.46
CA ARG A 321 7.81 -65.60 2.76
C ARG A 321 8.29 -66.66 3.74
N ASN A 322 9.15 -66.28 4.69
CA ASN A 322 9.73 -67.20 5.67
C ASN A 322 8.66 -67.77 6.61
N THR A 323 7.66 -66.97 6.98
CA THR A 323 6.52 -67.41 7.80
C THR A 323 5.64 -68.42 7.06
N ASN A 324 5.39 -68.22 5.76
CA ASN A 324 4.68 -69.21 4.94
C ASN A 324 5.46 -70.52 4.81
N GLU A 325 6.78 -70.45 4.60
CA GLU A 325 7.63 -71.64 4.56
C GLU A 325 7.65 -72.37 5.91
N ALA A 326 7.74 -71.63 7.02
CA ALA A 326 7.67 -72.19 8.36
C ALA A 326 6.33 -72.86 8.65
N ALA A 327 5.21 -72.29 8.18
CA ALA A 327 3.88 -72.88 8.31
C ALA A 327 3.78 -74.21 7.57
N GLU A 328 4.34 -74.29 6.36
CA GLU A 328 4.32 -75.51 5.55
C GLU A 328 5.20 -76.62 6.16
N ARG A 329 6.37 -76.25 6.68
CA ARG A 329 7.24 -77.18 7.43
C ARG A 329 6.58 -77.68 8.71
N ALA A 330 5.88 -76.80 9.44
CA ALA A 330 5.12 -77.19 10.63
C ALA A 330 3.98 -78.15 10.27
N ARG A 331 3.20 -77.89 9.21
CA ARG A 331 2.18 -78.83 8.72
C ARG A 331 2.78 -80.20 8.36
N SER A 332 3.93 -80.21 7.69
CA SER A 332 4.62 -81.45 7.34
C SER A 332 5.07 -82.23 8.59
N ALA A 333 5.59 -81.54 9.61
CA ALA A 333 5.95 -82.14 10.89
C ALA A 333 4.73 -82.70 11.63
N ARG A 334 3.58 -82.02 11.57
CA ARG A 334 2.32 -82.50 12.14
C ARG A 334 1.87 -83.80 11.48
N ASN A 335 1.87 -83.84 10.15
CA ASN A 335 1.52 -85.06 9.41
C ASN A 335 2.44 -86.23 9.78
N CYS A 336 3.75 -85.97 9.95
CA CYS A 336 4.70 -86.99 10.36
C CYS A 336 4.46 -87.49 11.80
N ALA A 337 4.06 -86.59 12.72
CA ALA A 337 3.68 -86.97 14.07
C ALA A 337 2.39 -87.81 14.09
N ASP A 338 1.37 -87.41 13.32
CA ASP A 338 0.11 -88.16 13.18
C ASP A 338 0.34 -89.55 12.54
N ASP A 339 1.19 -89.65 11.51
CA ASP A 339 1.61 -90.92 10.93
C ASP A 339 2.37 -91.79 11.95
N GLY A 340 3.27 -91.19 12.72
CA GLY A 340 3.95 -91.86 13.82
C GLY A 340 2.98 -92.41 14.87
N GLN A 341 1.94 -91.65 15.20
CA GLN A 341 0.90 -92.04 16.14
C GLN A 341 0.10 -93.25 15.64
N ASN A 342 -0.20 -93.29 14.33
CA ASN A 342 -0.82 -94.44 13.69
C ASN A 342 0.06 -95.69 13.77
N VAL A 343 1.37 -95.55 13.55
CA VAL A 343 2.34 -96.67 13.68
C VAL A 343 2.41 -97.16 15.13
N VAL A 344 2.47 -96.27 16.11
CA VAL A 344 2.47 -96.61 17.54
C VAL A 344 1.19 -97.36 17.94
N SER A 345 0.03 -96.89 17.48
CA SER A 345 -1.26 -97.54 17.72
C SER A 345 -1.30 -98.96 17.15
N GLY A 346 -0.82 -99.16 15.92
CA GLY A 346 -0.68 -100.49 15.31
C GLY A 346 0.31 -101.39 16.06
N LEU A 347 1.40 -100.82 16.59
CA LEU A 347 2.39 -101.56 17.37
C LEU A 347 1.80 -102.05 18.70
N VAL A 348 0.98 -101.25 19.38
CA VAL A 348 0.25 -101.68 20.60
C VAL A 348 -0.61 -102.90 20.31
N GLN A 349 -1.42 -102.86 19.25
CA GLN A 349 -2.25 -104.00 18.85
C GLN A 349 -1.41 -105.26 18.54
N GLY A 350 -0.28 -105.09 17.86
CA GLY A 350 0.64 -106.20 17.57
C GLY A 350 1.25 -106.82 18.83
N ILE A 351 1.63 -105.98 19.81
CA ILE A 351 2.19 -106.44 21.09
C ILE A 351 1.12 -107.11 21.95
N GLU A 352 -0.12 -106.62 21.95
CA GLU A 352 -1.25 -107.28 22.62
C GLU A 352 -1.54 -108.67 22.02
N SER A 353 -1.51 -108.79 20.68
CA SER A 353 -1.63 -110.10 20.01
C SER A 353 -0.50 -111.04 20.44
N LEU A 354 0.75 -110.56 20.48
CA LEU A 354 1.90 -111.34 20.92
C LEU A 354 1.76 -111.79 22.39
N ALA A 355 1.21 -110.93 23.26
CA ALA A 355 0.93 -111.28 24.65
C ALA A 355 -0.05 -112.46 24.75
N ASN A 356 -1.10 -112.45 23.92
CA ASN A 356 -2.10 -113.51 23.83
C ASN A 356 -1.50 -114.82 23.29
N ASP A 357 -0.63 -114.76 22.28
CA ASP A 357 0.06 -115.93 21.72
C ASP A 357 1.00 -116.58 22.74
N ILE A 358 1.75 -115.77 23.50
CA ILE A 358 2.61 -116.25 24.59
C ILE A 358 1.76 -116.90 25.69
N SER A 359 0.65 -116.27 26.06
CA SER A 359 -0.27 -116.84 27.07
C SER A 359 -0.87 -118.16 26.62
N SER A 360 -1.29 -118.26 25.37
CA SER A 360 -1.85 -119.49 24.79
C SER A 360 -0.81 -120.60 24.72
N SER A 361 0.41 -120.27 24.31
CA SER A 361 1.53 -121.22 24.26
C SER A 361 1.94 -121.70 25.66
N SER A 362 1.90 -120.81 26.67
CA SER A 362 2.14 -121.18 28.06
C SER A 362 1.10 -122.18 28.57
N ASN A 363 -0.17 -121.99 28.22
CA ASN A 363 -1.23 -122.92 28.59
C ASN A 363 -1.05 -124.29 27.92
N ALA A 364 -0.66 -124.33 26.64
CA ALA A 364 -0.40 -125.57 25.93
C ALA A 364 0.78 -126.37 26.53
N ILE A 365 1.84 -125.69 26.95
CA ILE A 365 2.99 -126.34 27.60
C ILE A 365 2.64 -126.82 29.01
N MET A 366 1.81 -126.08 29.76
CA MET A 366 1.31 -126.56 31.05
C MET A 366 0.45 -127.82 30.88
N ALA A 367 -0.43 -127.86 29.87
CA ALA A 367 -1.20 -129.07 29.56
C ALA A 367 -0.27 -130.25 29.18
N LEU A 368 0.76 -130.02 28.37
CA LEU A 368 1.76 -131.04 28.04
C LEU A 368 2.49 -131.54 29.30
N LYS A 369 2.83 -130.65 30.23
CA LYS A 369 3.41 -131.03 31.52
C LYS A 369 2.47 -131.96 32.28
N ASP A 370 1.19 -131.61 32.41
CA ASP A 370 0.20 -132.43 33.09
C ASP A 370 0.02 -133.80 32.41
N ASP A 371 0.00 -133.85 31.07
CA ASP A 371 -0.04 -135.10 30.31
C ASP A 371 1.18 -135.98 30.57
N THR A 372 2.38 -135.39 30.66
CA THR A 372 3.60 -136.14 30.98
C THR A 372 3.63 -136.68 32.40
N VAL A 373 2.99 -135.99 33.36
CA VAL A 373 2.80 -136.52 34.72
C VAL A 373 1.89 -137.74 34.70
N ASN A 374 0.81 -137.70 33.91
CA ASN A 374 -0.09 -138.84 33.73
C ASN A 374 0.63 -140.04 33.07
N VAL A 375 1.44 -139.79 32.05
CA VAL A 375 2.27 -140.84 31.42
C VAL A 375 3.26 -141.44 32.42
N GLY A 376 3.90 -140.61 33.26
CA GLY A 376 4.77 -141.08 34.33
C GLY A 376 4.05 -142.04 35.30
N ALA A 377 2.82 -141.71 35.71
CA ALA A 377 2.01 -142.58 36.57
C ALA A 377 1.67 -143.92 35.89
N VAL A 378 1.39 -143.92 34.59
CA VAL A 378 1.15 -145.16 33.83
C VAL A 378 2.42 -146.01 33.74
N LEU A 379 3.58 -145.40 33.52
CA LEU A 379 4.87 -146.11 33.50
C LEU A 379 5.20 -146.77 34.84
N ASP A 380 4.87 -146.11 35.96
CA ASP A 380 5.05 -146.68 37.30
C ASP A 380 4.17 -147.93 37.50
N VAL A 381 2.93 -147.94 36.97
CA VAL A 381 2.08 -149.13 36.96
C VAL A 381 2.66 -150.24 36.08
N ILE A 382 3.13 -149.93 34.86
CA ILE A 382 3.72 -150.91 33.96
C ILE A 382 4.99 -151.51 34.56
N ARG A 383 5.83 -150.68 35.18
CA ARG A 383 7.02 -151.13 35.92
C ARG A 383 6.63 -152.06 37.06
N GLY A 384 5.60 -151.71 37.83
CA GLY A 384 5.03 -152.57 38.88
C GLY A 384 4.55 -153.92 38.34
N ILE A 385 3.85 -153.93 37.19
CA ILE A 385 3.42 -155.15 36.51
C ILE A 385 4.63 -155.97 36.02
N ALA A 386 5.64 -155.32 35.43
CA ALA A 386 6.85 -155.99 34.96
C ALA A 386 7.63 -156.62 36.12
N GLU A 387 7.72 -155.93 37.26
CA GLU A 387 8.36 -156.44 38.48
C GLU A 387 7.59 -157.62 39.08
N GLN A 388 6.26 -157.53 39.15
CA GLN A 388 5.39 -158.65 39.53
C GLN A 388 5.53 -159.83 38.56
N THR A 389 5.60 -159.57 37.25
CA THR A 389 5.75 -160.59 36.20
C THR A 389 7.12 -161.26 36.31
N ASN A 390 8.18 -160.51 36.60
CA ASN A 390 9.53 -161.02 36.85
C ASN A 390 9.56 -161.93 38.09
N LEU A 391 8.86 -161.56 39.17
CA LEU A 391 8.72 -162.37 40.37
C LEU A 391 7.88 -163.64 40.14
N LEU A 392 6.77 -163.54 39.40
CA LEU A 392 5.94 -164.69 39.00
C LEU A 392 6.71 -165.66 38.12
N ALA A 393 7.46 -165.14 37.14
CA ALA A 393 8.32 -165.93 36.27
C ALA A 393 9.45 -166.61 37.04
N LEU A 394 10.06 -165.92 38.01
CA LEU A 394 11.06 -166.51 38.90
C LEU A 394 10.47 -167.67 39.72
N ASN A 395 9.27 -167.48 40.32
CA ASN A 395 8.58 -168.54 41.06
C ASN A 395 8.22 -169.72 40.15
N ALA A 396 7.79 -169.47 38.91
CA ALA A 396 7.50 -170.50 37.93
C ALA A 396 8.76 -171.26 37.49
N ALA A 397 9.89 -170.57 37.31
CA ALA A 397 11.18 -171.18 36.99
C ALA A 397 11.69 -172.07 38.15
N ILE A 398 11.50 -171.63 39.40
CA ILE A 398 11.81 -172.42 40.61
C ILE A 398 10.96 -173.69 40.64
N GLU A 399 9.64 -173.59 40.42
CA GLU A 399 8.74 -174.75 40.49
C GLU A 399 8.94 -175.70 39.29
N ALA A 400 9.28 -175.17 38.11
CA ALA A 400 9.67 -175.96 36.95
C ALA A 400 10.98 -176.74 37.17
N ALA A 401 11.97 -176.14 37.85
CA ALA A 401 13.18 -176.83 38.28
C ALA A 401 12.88 -177.94 39.31
N ARG A 402 11.86 -177.73 40.15
CA ARG A 402 11.38 -178.69 41.16
C ARG A 402 10.68 -179.91 40.55
N ALA A 403 10.03 -179.75 39.40
CA ALA A 403 9.36 -180.83 38.65
C ALA A 403 10.31 -181.72 37.81
N GLY A 404 11.61 -181.43 37.79
CA GLY A 404 12.63 -182.25 37.10
C GLY A 404 12.42 -182.32 35.57
N GLU A 405 12.61 -183.50 34.96
CA GLU A 405 12.51 -183.68 33.50
C GLU A 405 11.12 -183.33 32.91
N GLN A 406 10.04 -183.44 33.70
CA GLN A 406 8.68 -183.06 33.26
C GLN A 406 8.48 -181.53 33.19
N GLY A 407 9.34 -180.74 33.84
CA GLY A 407 9.25 -179.28 33.92
C GLY A 407 10.09 -178.50 32.90
N ARG A 408 10.93 -179.17 32.08
CA ARG A 408 11.87 -178.50 31.16
C ARG A 408 11.22 -177.52 30.19
N GLY A 409 10.07 -177.88 29.61
CA GLY A 409 9.31 -176.99 28.72
C GLY A 409 8.79 -175.73 29.44
N PHE A 410 8.34 -175.88 30.68
CA PHE A 410 7.88 -174.77 31.52
C PHE A 410 9.02 -173.88 32.00
N ALA A 411 10.21 -174.44 32.29
CA ALA A 411 11.38 -173.68 32.70
C ALA A 411 11.86 -172.72 31.60
N VAL A 412 11.87 -173.17 30.34
CA VAL A 412 12.26 -172.33 29.18
C VAL A 412 11.26 -171.18 29.01
N VAL A 413 9.95 -171.45 29.11
CA VAL A 413 8.92 -170.40 29.04
C VAL A 413 9.05 -169.42 30.21
N ALA A 414 9.34 -169.89 31.42
CA ALA A 414 9.51 -169.04 32.59
C ALA A 414 10.74 -168.12 32.47
N ASP A 415 11.87 -168.61 31.96
CA ASP A 415 13.06 -167.78 31.71
C ASP A 415 12.85 -166.77 30.56
N GLU A 416 12.08 -167.13 29.53
CA GLU A 416 11.71 -166.19 28.46
C GLU A 416 10.79 -165.07 28.99
N VAL A 417 9.79 -165.42 29.82
CA VAL A 417 8.91 -164.43 30.48
C VAL A 417 9.72 -163.54 31.44
N ARG A 418 10.69 -164.10 32.18
CA ARG A 418 11.59 -163.33 33.06
C ARG A 418 12.43 -162.33 32.27
N THR A 419 13.03 -162.77 31.17
CA THR A 419 13.82 -161.92 30.28
C THR A 419 12.96 -160.81 29.66
N LEU A 420 11.73 -161.13 29.25
CA LEU A 420 10.78 -160.15 28.73
C LEU A 420 10.36 -159.13 29.79
N ALA A 421 10.14 -159.57 31.03
CA ALA A 421 9.83 -158.70 32.16
C ALA A 421 11.00 -157.74 32.49
N GLN A 422 12.25 -158.24 32.50
CA GLN A 422 13.44 -157.40 32.68
C GLN A 422 13.62 -156.39 31.54
N ARG A 423 13.43 -156.79 30.28
CA ARG A 423 13.44 -155.87 29.12
C ARG A 423 12.33 -154.82 29.23
N THR A 424 11.15 -155.21 29.68
CA THR A 424 10.02 -154.28 29.92
C THR A 424 10.37 -153.27 31.00
N GLN A 425 11.01 -153.70 32.09
CA GLN A 425 11.46 -152.83 33.19
C GLN A 425 12.57 -151.86 32.75
N GLN A 426 13.50 -152.32 31.90
CA GLN A 426 14.53 -151.45 31.32
C GLN A 426 13.91 -150.41 30.38
N SER A 427 13.04 -150.82 29.46
CA SER A 427 12.38 -149.87 28.53
C SER A 427 11.46 -148.88 29.25
N THR A 428 10.76 -149.28 30.32
CA THR A 428 9.99 -148.32 31.13
C THR A 428 10.88 -147.32 31.87
N GLN A 429 12.08 -147.71 32.31
CA GLN A 429 13.04 -146.79 32.89
C GLN A 429 13.59 -145.80 31.84
N GLU A 430 13.94 -146.27 30.64
CA GLU A 430 14.39 -145.40 29.54
C GLU A 430 13.30 -144.38 29.15
N ILE A 431 12.02 -144.80 29.07
CA ILE A 431 10.90 -143.88 28.80
C ILE A 431 10.71 -142.91 29.97
N ARG A 432 10.86 -143.36 31.22
CA ARG A 432 10.75 -142.50 32.40
C ARG A 432 11.79 -141.38 32.38
N ASP A 433 13.04 -141.69 32.04
CA ASP A 433 14.10 -140.68 31.93
C ASP A 433 13.76 -139.63 30.86
N VAL A 434 13.17 -140.05 29.72
CA VAL A 434 12.67 -139.14 28.68
C VAL A 434 11.51 -138.28 29.20
N ILE A 435 10.59 -138.84 29.97
CA ILE A 435 9.46 -138.11 30.57
C ILE A 435 9.93 -137.08 31.61
N GLU A 436 10.89 -137.43 32.47
CA GLU A 436 11.49 -136.49 33.43
C GLU A 436 12.21 -135.34 32.71
N GLN A 437 12.94 -135.63 31.62
CA GLN A 437 13.51 -134.58 30.76
C GLN A 437 12.44 -133.70 30.11
N LEU A 438 11.31 -134.28 29.68
CA LEU A 438 10.22 -133.53 29.06
C LEU A 438 9.50 -132.63 30.06
N GLN A 439 9.30 -133.10 31.31
CA GLN A 439 8.79 -132.31 32.42
C GLN A 439 9.71 -131.12 32.75
N GLN A 440 11.01 -131.37 32.89
CA GLN A 440 12.00 -130.32 33.14
C GLN A 440 12.05 -129.30 31.99
N GLY A 441 11.94 -129.77 30.75
CA GLY A 441 11.85 -128.94 29.56
C GLY A 441 10.59 -128.06 29.55
N ALA A 442 9.44 -128.63 29.91
CA ALA A 442 8.17 -127.92 30.04
C ALA A 442 8.24 -126.83 31.12
N ASP A 443 8.81 -127.12 32.30
CA ASP A 443 8.98 -126.13 33.37
C ASP A 443 9.86 -124.96 32.95
N THR A 444 10.99 -125.26 32.31
CA THR A 444 11.90 -124.22 31.78
C THR A 444 11.21 -123.37 30.73
N ALA A 445 10.36 -123.96 29.89
CA ALA A 445 9.62 -123.23 28.87
C ALA A 445 8.54 -122.31 29.46
N VAL A 446 7.80 -122.78 30.48
CA VAL A 446 6.82 -121.96 31.22
C VAL A 446 7.50 -120.78 31.92
N GLU A 447 8.64 -120.98 32.58
CA GLU A 447 9.42 -119.91 33.22
C GLU A 447 9.86 -118.84 32.19
N ARG A 448 10.39 -119.28 31.05
CA ARG A 448 10.78 -118.38 29.95
C ARG A 448 9.59 -117.63 29.37
N MET A 449 8.42 -118.27 29.24
CA MET A 449 7.19 -117.61 28.81
C MET A 449 6.70 -116.57 29.82
N GLY A 450 6.79 -116.85 31.11
CA GLY A 450 6.50 -115.86 32.16
C GLY A 450 7.40 -114.63 32.06
N THR A 451 8.71 -114.84 31.84
CA THR A 451 9.67 -113.76 31.61
C THR A 451 9.35 -112.97 30.35
N SER A 452 9.02 -113.65 29.24
CA SER A 452 8.62 -113.01 27.98
C SER A 452 7.35 -112.18 28.14
N ARG A 453 6.35 -112.65 28.90
CA ARG A 453 5.14 -111.89 29.21
C ARG A 453 5.44 -110.60 29.96
N SER A 454 6.34 -110.64 30.95
CA SER A 454 6.76 -109.44 31.68
C SER A 454 7.47 -108.43 30.76
N LYS A 455 8.35 -108.90 29.85
CA LYS A 455 8.99 -108.05 28.84
C LYS A 455 7.99 -107.41 27.88
N VAL A 456 6.99 -108.18 27.43
CA VAL A 456 5.91 -107.69 26.57
C VAL A 456 5.11 -106.59 27.27
N ALA A 457 4.77 -106.76 28.55
CA ALA A 457 4.08 -105.72 29.32
C ALA A 457 4.92 -104.43 29.44
N ALA A 458 6.22 -104.54 29.70
CA ALA A 458 7.13 -103.38 29.72
C ALA A 458 7.22 -102.69 28.34
N SER A 459 7.22 -103.46 27.25
CA SER A 459 7.19 -102.90 25.90
C SER A 459 5.91 -102.10 25.63
N VAL A 460 4.73 -102.57 26.09
CA VAL A 460 3.48 -101.81 25.95
C VAL A 460 3.59 -100.44 26.64
N GLU A 461 4.11 -100.39 27.87
CA GLU A 461 4.27 -99.14 28.63
C GLU A 461 5.21 -98.15 27.93
N GLN A 462 6.32 -98.65 27.37
CA GLN A 462 7.25 -97.82 26.59
C GLN A 462 6.60 -97.25 25.32
N VAL A 463 5.82 -98.08 24.62
CA VAL A 463 5.12 -97.67 23.39
C VAL A 463 4.03 -96.65 23.68
N GLN A 464 3.26 -96.82 24.77
CA GLN A 464 2.29 -95.82 25.23
C GLN A 464 2.96 -94.48 25.60
N THR A 465 4.15 -94.52 26.17
CA THR A 465 4.92 -93.31 26.48
C THR A 465 5.41 -92.62 25.21
N ALA A 466 5.85 -93.37 24.20
CA ALA A 466 6.17 -92.82 22.88
C ALA A 466 4.94 -92.18 22.20
N GLY A 467 3.77 -92.81 22.30
CA GLY A 467 2.52 -92.25 21.76
C GLY A 467 2.12 -90.93 22.42
N ARG A 468 2.24 -90.81 23.75
CA ARG A 468 2.01 -89.53 24.44
C ARG A 468 2.97 -88.43 24.01
N ALA A 469 4.24 -88.77 23.77
CA ALA A 469 5.22 -87.81 23.28
C ALA A 469 4.89 -87.31 21.86
N LEU A 470 4.38 -88.19 20.99
CA LEU A 470 3.92 -87.80 19.65
C LEU A 470 2.67 -86.90 19.68
N ASP A 471 1.72 -87.18 20.57
CA ASP A 471 0.55 -86.30 20.79
C ASP A 471 0.98 -84.90 21.25
N GLU A 472 1.94 -84.82 22.18
CA GLU A 472 2.50 -83.55 22.66
C GLU A 472 3.21 -82.78 21.54
N ILE A 473 4.00 -83.48 20.71
CA ILE A 473 4.63 -82.89 19.51
C ILE A 473 3.56 -82.36 18.55
N SER A 474 2.51 -83.13 18.24
CA SER A 474 1.42 -82.71 17.35
C SER A 474 0.72 -81.44 17.89
N SER A 475 0.49 -81.36 19.20
CA SER A 475 -0.08 -80.18 19.86
C SER A 475 0.82 -78.93 19.74
N VAL A 476 2.12 -79.06 20.04
CA VAL A 476 3.08 -77.95 19.94
C VAL A 476 3.22 -77.49 18.49
N VAL A 477 3.28 -78.41 17.54
CA VAL A 477 3.35 -78.08 16.11
C VAL A 477 2.10 -77.35 15.65
N GLN A 478 0.91 -77.70 16.16
CA GLN A 478 -0.31 -76.95 15.87
C GLN A 478 -0.22 -75.50 16.36
N GLN A 479 0.32 -75.26 17.56
CA GLN A 479 0.53 -73.90 18.07
C GLN A 479 1.51 -73.11 17.18
N ILE A 480 2.54 -73.77 16.61
CA ILE A 480 3.46 -73.15 15.66
C ILE A 480 2.73 -72.75 14.36
N VAL A 481 1.82 -73.60 13.85
CA VAL A 481 0.99 -73.25 12.69
C VAL A 481 0.15 -72.00 12.98
N ASP A 482 -0.50 -71.95 14.14
CA ASP A 482 -1.34 -70.81 14.53
C ASP A 482 -0.53 -69.51 14.70
N LEU A 483 0.68 -69.60 15.28
CA LEU A 483 1.61 -68.48 15.39
C LEU A 483 2.05 -67.96 14.01
N ASN A 484 2.34 -68.84 13.07
CA ASN A 484 2.70 -68.42 11.71
C ASN A 484 1.55 -67.69 11.02
N ILE A 485 0.29 -68.09 11.23
CA ILE A 485 -0.86 -67.35 10.70
C ILE A 485 -0.91 -65.94 11.28
N GLN A 486 -0.68 -65.77 12.59
CA GLN A 486 -0.65 -64.44 13.22
C GLN A 486 0.50 -63.57 12.70
N ILE A 487 1.70 -64.14 12.52
CA ILE A 487 2.84 -63.43 11.97
C ILE A 487 2.58 -63.01 10.53
N ALA A 488 1.93 -63.86 9.71
CA ALA A 488 1.58 -63.51 8.34
C ALA A 488 0.60 -62.34 8.29
N THR A 489 -0.45 -62.34 9.12
CA THR A 489 -1.38 -61.21 9.24
C THR A 489 -0.67 -59.93 9.69
N ALA A 490 0.25 -60.02 10.66
CA ALA A 490 1.03 -58.88 11.10
C ALA A 490 1.94 -58.32 9.99
N ALA A 491 2.54 -59.19 9.18
CA ALA A 491 3.36 -58.80 8.03
C ALA A 491 2.52 -58.09 6.95
N GLU A 492 1.30 -58.55 6.66
CA GLU A 492 0.38 -57.84 5.74
C GLU A 492 -0.01 -56.44 6.27
N GLN A 493 -0.29 -56.32 7.56
CA GLN A 493 -0.56 -55.02 8.19
C GLN A 493 0.65 -54.08 8.12
N GLN A 494 1.86 -54.60 8.39
CA GLN A 494 3.09 -53.83 8.25
C GLN A 494 3.36 -53.41 6.81
N SER A 495 3.05 -54.27 5.82
CA SER A 495 3.17 -53.93 4.40
C SER A 495 2.27 -52.73 4.05
N THR A 496 1.01 -52.77 4.49
CA THR A 496 0.05 -51.69 4.28
C THR A 496 0.52 -50.39 4.93
N ALA A 497 0.99 -50.45 6.17
CA ALA A 497 1.54 -49.29 6.86
C ALA A 497 2.77 -48.71 6.14
N THR A 498 3.67 -49.58 5.65
CA THR A 498 4.87 -49.18 4.91
C THR A 498 4.52 -48.46 3.60
N GLU A 499 3.50 -48.93 2.87
CA GLU A 499 2.99 -48.25 1.68
C GLU A 499 2.44 -46.85 2.00
N GLU A 500 1.72 -46.71 3.12
CA GLU A 500 1.21 -45.42 3.58
C GLU A 500 2.36 -44.46 3.96
N VAL A 501 3.37 -44.94 4.68
CA VAL A 501 4.56 -44.13 5.00
C VAL A 501 5.28 -43.71 3.71
N ASN A 502 5.42 -44.61 2.72
CA ASN A 502 6.04 -44.28 1.44
C ASN A 502 5.26 -43.19 0.69
N ARG A 503 3.93 -43.25 0.69
CA ARG A 503 3.07 -42.20 0.13
C ARG A 503 3.25 -40.87 0.86
N ASN A 504 3.34 -40.90 2.19
CA ASN A 504 3.58 -39.69 2.99
C ASN A 504 4.96 -39.09 2.70
N MET A 505 6.00 -39.90 2.50
CA MET A 505 7.32 -39.43 2.08
C MET A 505 7.31 -38.73 0.71
N SER A 506 6.53 -39.24 -0.24
CA SER A 506 6.34 -38.57 -1.54
C SER A 506 5.69 -37.19 -1.36
N ASN A 507 4.65 -37.09 -0.53
CA ASN A 507 3.99 -35.82 -0.24
C ASN A 507 4.94 -34.82 0.46
N ILE A 508 5.75 -35.29 1.42
CA ILE A 508 6.74 -34.45 2.12
C ILE A 508 7.80 -33.95 1.13
N THR A 509 8.23 -34.78 0.18
CA THR A 509 9.14 -34.37 -0.90
C THR A 509 8.56 -33.19 -1.69
N HIS A 510 7.30 -33.30 -2.14
CA HIS A 510 6.63 -32.23 -2.87
C HIS A 510 6.50 -30.93 -2.05
N GLN A 511 6.11 -31.02 -0.78
CA GLN A 511 6.05 -29.84 0.11
C GLN A 511 7.44 -29.20 0.33
N THR A 512 8.48 -30.02 0.39
CA THR A 512 9.86 -29.54 0.53
C THR A 512 10.29 -28.75 -0.71
N GLU A 513 9.93 -29.22 -1.91
CA GLU A 513 10.17 -28.49 -3.17
C GLU A 513 9.40 -27.17 -3.26
N GLU A 514 8.12 -27.17 -2.87
CA GLU A 514 7.29 -25.95 -2.84
C GLU A 514 7.83 -24.91 -1.84
N THR A 515 8.31 -25.37 -0.68
CA THR A 515 8.96 -24.51 0.32
C THR A 515 10.29 -23.96 -0.22
N ALA A 516 11.01 -24.74 -1.03
CA ALA A 516 12.28 -24.31 -1.64
C ALA A 516 12.07 -23.15 -2.61
N GLU A 517 11.04 -23.28 -3.46
CA GLU A 517 10.65 -22.23 -4.40
C GLU A 517 10.13 -20.99 -3.67
N SER A 518 9.35 -21.17 -2.61
CA SER A 518 8.87 -20.06 -1.77
C SER A 518 10.02 -19.30 -1.11
N ALA A 519 11.02 -20.00 -0.56
CA ALA A 519 12.21 -19.40 0.03
C ALA A 519 13.02 -18.60 -1.00
N LYS A 520 13.18 -19.14 -2.22
CA LYS A 520 13.85 -18.46 -3.33
C LYS A 520 13.11 -17.18 -3.74
N ASN A 521 11.78 -17.24 -3.87
CA ASN A 521 10.96 -16.08 -4.21
C ASN A 521 11.00 -15.00 -3.12
N ALA A 522 11.00 -15.40 -1.85
CA ALA A 522 11.17 -14.47 -0.74
C ALA A 522 12.55 -13.77 -0.77
N ALA A 523 13.62 -14.50 -1.11
CA ALA A 523 14.95 -13.90 -1.26
C ALA A 523 14.99 -12.85 -2.40
N VAL A 524 14.38 -13.17 -3.55
CA VAL A 524 14.29 -12.24 -4.69
C VAL A 524 13.47 -11.00 -4.32
N CYS A 525 12.33 -11.19 -3.66
CA CYS A 525 11.48 -10.09 -3.20
C CYS A 525 12.24 -9.19 -2.21
N GLY A 526 12.92 -9.78 -1.22
CA GLY A 526 13.77 -9.04 -0.28
C GLY A 526 14.84 -8.22 -1.02
N GLN A 527 15.53 -8.80 -2.00
CA GLN A 527 16.52 -8.07 -2.80
C GLN A 527 15.91 -6.89 -3.57
N GLN A 528 14.74 -7.08 -4.19
CA GLN A 528 14.03 -6.02 -4.91
C GLN A 528 13.56 -4.90 -3.98
N THR A 529 12.99 -5.25 -2.82
CA THR A 529 12.57 -4.27 -1.81
C THR A 529 13.76 -3.49 -1.26
N ARG A 530 14.91 -4.14 -1.03
CA ARG A 530 16.15 -3.46 -0.64
C ARG A 530 16.62 -2.48 -1.72
N GLN A 531 16.56 -2.86 -2.99
CA GLN A 531 16.92 -1.98 -4.10
C GLN A 531 15.98 -0.76 -4.18
N LEU A 532 14.68 -0.96 -4.02
CA LEU A 532 13.71 0.14 -4.00
C LEU A 532 13.92 1.09 -2.82
N SER A 533 14.24 0.55 -1.63
CA SER A 533 14.60 1.35 -0.45
C SER A 533 15.86 2.20 -0.71
N LEU A 534 16.90 1.63 -1.32
CA LEU A 534 18.12 2.37 -1.67
C LEU A 534 17.84 3.47 -2.72
N GLN A 535 17.00 3.19 -3.72
CA GLN A 535 16.58 4.19 -4.71
C GLN A 535 15.75 5.31 -4.08
N LEU A 536 14.88 4.99 -3.11
CA LEU A 536 14.13 5.97 -2.34
C LEU A 536 15.07 6.85 -1.50
N ALA A 537 16.04 6.24 -0.83
CA ALA A 537 17.06 6.96 -0.06
C ALA A 537 17.90 7.89 -0.97
N GLU A 538 18.31 7.42 -2.16
CA GLU A 538 19.06 8.24 -3.13
C GLU A 538 18.21 9.40 -3.68
N ALA A 539 16.94 9.16 -4.00
CA ALA A 539 16.03 10.19 -4.46
C ALA A 539 15.80 11.27 -3.39
N LEU A 540 15.72 10.86 -2.12
CA LEU A 540 15.52 11.77 -1.00
C LEU A 540 16.81 12.42 -0.49
N ALA A 541 17.97 11.82 -0.70
CA ALA A 541 19.29 12.37 -0.33
C ALA A 541 19.61 13.69 -1.05
N ARG A 542 18.89 14.00 -2.13
CA ARG A 542 18.95 15.32 -2.76
C ARG A 542 18.44 16.40 -1.81
N PHE A 543 17.38 16.11 -1.05
CA PHE A 543 16.89 17.04 -0.04
C PHE A 543 17.81 17.05 1.17
N LYS A 544 18.33 18.23 1.50
CA LYS A 544 19.09 18.43 2.72
C LYS A 544 18.10 18.79 3.83
N VAL A 545 17.90 17.86 4.74
CA VAL A 545 17.03 17.96 5.92
C VAL A 545 17.82 18.12 7.20
#